data_AF-A0A367R5H3-F1
#
_entry.id   AF-A0A367R5H3-F1
#
_cell.length_a   1.000
_cell.length_b   1.000
_cell.length_c   1.000
_cell.angle_alpha   90.00
_cell.angle_beta   90.00
_cell.angle_gamma   90.00
#
_symmetry.space_group_name_H-M   'P 1'
#
loop_
_entity.id
_entity.type
_entity.pdbx_description
1 polymer ?
#
loop_
_entity_poly.entity_id
_entity_poly.type
_entity_poly.pdbx_seq_one_letter_code
_entity_poly.pdbx_strand_id
1 'polypeptide(L)'
;MVQQLFTQGFLFDFQTILDYGQSILSVAQELLKPLLLHRPLSTKTVQAQMDRHFHGTAAQGAWQWKDAYEAVEAAQILYLRQKGYKLLSESPQRVLLELEKLGEQCGFVRSSKKQAIAKIKSK
;
A
#
# COMPACT_ATOMS: atom_id res chain seq x y z
N MET A 1 25.13 28.45 7.57
CA MET A 1 24.53 28.18 6.25
C MET A 1 24.87 26.74 5.89
N VAL A 2 24.08 25.77 6.37
CA VAL A 2 24.33 24.34 6.12
C VAL A 2 23.59 24.00 4.84
N GLN A 3 24.35 23.62 3.82
CA GLN A 3 23.81 23.25 2.52
C GLN A 3 22.97 21.99 2.65
N GLN A 4 21.71 22.09 2.23
CA GLN A 4 20.86 20.95 1.97
C GLN A 4 21.44 20.24 0.74
N LEU A 5 22.21 19.18 0.98
CA LEU A 5 22.55 18.23 -0.08
C LEU A 5 21.24 17.55 -0.47
N PHE A 6 20.70 17.99 -1.60
CA PHE A 6 19.68 17.28 -2.33
C PHE A 6 20.21 15.86 -2.58
N THR A 7 19.61 14.87 -1.93
CA THR A 7 19.73 13.46 -2.31
C THR A 7 18.98 13.26 -3.62
N GLN A 8 19.43 13.89 -4.71
CA GLN A 8 18.98 13.55 -6.05
C GLN A 8 19.74 12.29 -6.45
N GLY A 9 19.14 11.14 -6.16
CA GLY A 9 19.46 9.92 -6.89
C GLY A 9 19.29 10.19 -8.38
N PHE A 10 20.28 9.82 -9.18
CA PHE A 10 20.18 9.91 -10.63
C PHE A 10 18.97 9.08 -11.11
N LEU A 11 18.36 9.46 -12.23
CA LEU A 11 17.15 8.81 -12.81
C LEU A 11 17.30 7.28 -13.00
N PHE A 12 18.54 6.77 -13.01
CA PHE A 12 18.90 5.35 -13.14
C PHE A 12 19.72 4.82 -11.95
N ASP A 13 19.69 5.51 -10.82
CA ASP A 13 20.37 5.02 -9.62
C ASP A 13 19.63 3.80 -9.08
N PHE A 14 20.25 2.63 -9.27
CA PHE A 14 19.72 1.36 -8.79
C PHE A 14 19.51 1.37 -7.28
N GLN A 15 20.35 2.09 -6.52
CA GLN A 15 20.20 2.17 -5.08
C GLN A 15 18.89 2.86 -4.71
N THR A 16 18.61 4.02 -5.31
CA THR A 16 17.35 4.75 -5.12
C THR A 16 16.12 3.91 -5.52
N ILE A 17 16.20 3.15 -6.62
CA ILE A 17 15.10 2.26 -7.06
C ILE A 17 14.88 1.11 -6.07
N LEU A 18 15.96 0.51 -5.58
CA LEU A 18 15.90 -0.58 -4.59
C LEU A 18 15.36 -0.07 -3.25
N ASP A 19 15.78 1.11 -2.81
CA ASP A 19 15.31 1.74 -1.58
C ASP A 19 13.80 2.02 -1.66
N TYR A 20 13.32 2.54 -2.79
CA TYR A 20 11.90 2.75 -3.05
C TYR A 20 11.10 1.44 -2.97
N GLY A 21 11.53 0.40 -3.69
CA GLY A 21 10.87 -0.91 -3.70
C GLY A 21 10.85 -1.54 -2.30
N GLN A 22 11.94 -1.39 -1.55
CA GLN A 22 12.06 -1.86 -0.18
C GLN A 22 11.12 -1.11 0.78
N SER A 23 10.95 0.21 0.61
CA SER A 23 9.98 1.00 1.38
C SER A 23 8.55 0.53 1.12
N ILE A 24 8.15 0.34 -0.15
CA ILE A 24 6.83 -0.20 -0.50
C ILE A 24 6.59 -1.56 0.14
N LEU A 25 7.56 -2.48 0.01
CA LEU A 25 7.44 -3.82 0.58
C LEU A 25 7.36 -3.79 2.11
N SER A 26 8.11 -2.92 2.75
CA SER A 26 8.10 -2.79 4.22
C SER A 26 6.76 -2.26 4.72
N VAL A 27 6.18 -1.26 4.03
CA VAL A 27 4.80 -0.81 4.31
C VAL A 27 3.82 -1.95 4.11
N ALA A 28 3.91 -2.69 3.00
CA ALA A 28 3.03 -3.81 2.72
C ALA A 28 3.07 -4.90 3.82
N GLN A 29 4.25 -5.18 4.37
CA GLN A 29 4.43 -6.11 5.50
C GLN A 29 3.77 -5.59 6.79
N GLU A 30 3.84 -4.28 7.06
CA GLU A 30 3.14 -3.69 8.21
C GLU A 30 1.62 -3.70 8.03
N LEU A 31 1.13 -3.44 6.82
CA LEU A 31 -0.30 -3.50 6.48
C LEU A 31 -0.85 -4.93 6.44
N LEU A 32 -0.01 -5.94 6.19
CA LEU A 32 -0.40 -7.35 6.26
C LEU A 32 -0.88 -7.75 7.65
N LYS A 33 -0.26 -7.23 8.72
CA LYS A 33 -0.58 -7.57 10.11
C LYS A 33 -2.07 -7.34 10.46
N PRO A 34 -2.66 -6.15 10.24
CA PRO A 34 -4.08 -5.95 10.47
C PRO A 34 -4.97 -6.76 9.51
N LEU A 35 -4.56 -7.00 8.26
CA LEU A 35 -5.33 -7.84 7.32
C LEU A 35 -5.45 -9.29 7.81
N LEU A 36 -4.37 -9.86 8.35
CA LEU A 36 -4.41 -11.20 8.96
C LEU A 36 -5.32 -11.27 10.19
N LEU A 37 -5.52 -10.15 10.88
CA LEU A 37 -6.43 -10.01 12.02
C LEU A 37 -7.85 -9.59 11.62
N HIS A 38 -8.16 -9.57 10.32
CA HIS A 38 -9.44 -9.10 9.78
C HIS A 38 -9.80 -7.67 10.21
N ARG A 39 -8.81 -6.81 10.47
CA ARG A 39 -9.03 -5.40 10.81
C ARG A 39 -9.02 -4.52 9.55
N PRO A 40 -9.96 -3.57 9.43
CA PRO A 40 -9.99 -2.66 8.30
C PRO A 40 -8.76 -1.75 8.28
N LEU A 41 -8.25 -1.50 7.08
CA LEU A 41 -7.17 -0.54 6.87
C LEU A 41 -7.73 0.88 6.84
N SER A 42 -7.41 1.66 7.87
CA SER A 42 -7.76 3.08 7.89
C SER A 42 -6.76 3.91 7.07
N THR A 43 -7.22 5.00 6.46
CA THR A 43 -6.33 5.95 5.75
C THR A 43 -5.19 6.45 6.64
N LYS A 44 -5.47 6.70 7.93
CA LYS A 44 -4.47 7.15 8.90
C LYS A 44 -3.40 6.07 9.14
N THR A 45 -3.80 4.80 9.18
CA THR A 45 -2.86 3.68 9.33
C THR A 45 -1.95 3.57 8.13
N VAL A 46 -2.49 3.65 6.91
CA VAL A 46 -1.68 3.61 5.67
C VAL A 46 -0.71 4.78 5.64
N GLN A 47 -1.21 6.01 5.86
CA GLN A 47 -0.38 7.22 5.89
C GLN A 47 0.74 7.14 6.93
N ALA A 48 0.45 6.67 8.14
CA ALA A 48 1.47 6.53 9.18
C ALA A 48 2.58 5.53 8.82
N GLN A 49 2.24 4.42 8.15
CA GLN A 49 3.27 3.47 7.70
C GLN A 49 4.06 4.02 6.51
N MET A 50 3.40 4.69 5.56
CA MET A 50 4.08 5.37 4.46
C MET A 50 5.09 6.39 4.99
N ASP A 51 4.65 7.30 5.89
CA ASP A 51 5.53 8.33 6.46
C ASP A 51 6.73 7.73 7.20
N ARG A 52 6.53 6.59 7.88
CA ARG A 52 7.58 5.88 8.61
C ARG A 52 8.63 5.27 7.68
N HIS A 53 8.20 4.61 6.60
CA HIS A 53 9.09 3.83 5.73
C HIS A 53 9.65 4.60 4.53
N PHE A 54 9.05 5.75 4.19
CA PHE A 54 9.59 6.72 3.23
C PHE A 54 10.35 7.87 3.90
N HIS A 55 10.48 7.84 5.23
CA HIS A 55 11.23 8.83 6.03
C HIS A 55 10.78 10.28 5.80
N GLY A 56 9.49 10.49 5.55
CA GLY A 56 8.95 11.81 5.26
C GLY A 56 7.48 11.75 4.88
N THR A 57 6.83 12.91 4.83
CA THR A 57 5.40 13.01 4.59
C THR A 57 5.06 13.18 3.11
N ALA A 58 3.83 12.84 2.73
CA ALA A 58 3.31 13.14 1.39
C ALA A 58 3.37 14.64 1.06
N ALA A 59 3.21 15.53 2.04
CA ALA A 59 3.31 16.97 1.86
C ALA A 59 4.74 17.45 1.54
N GLN A 60 5.75 16.71 2.00
CA GLN A 60 7.16 16.93 1.67
C GLN A 60 7.58 16.27 0.35
N GLY A 61 6.66 15.55 -0.32
CA GLY A 61 6.94 14.82 -1.54
C GLY A 61 7.73 13.52 -1.34
N ALA A 62 7.83 13.02 -0.11
CA ALA A 62 8.56 11.78 0.19
C ALA A 62 7.91 10.54 -0.45
N TRP A 63 6.59 10.58 -0.65
CA TRP A 63 5.80 9.59 -1.38
C TRP A 63 4.55 10.25 -1.95
N GLN A 64 4.00 9.70 -3.03
CA GLN A 64 2.75 10.16 -3.65
C GLN A 64 1.60 9.20 -3.38
N TRP A 65 0.37 9.66 -3.62
CA TRP A 65 -0.83 8.86 -3.37
C TRP A 65 -0.80 7.49 -4.05
N LYS A 66 -0.17 7.35 -5.23
CA LYS A 66 -0.03 6.07 -5.95
C LYS A 66 0.80 5.05 -5.19
N ASP A 67 1.88 5.49 -4.56
CA ASP A 67 2.79 4.61 -3.80
C ASP A 67 2.04 3.94 -2.64
N ALA A 68 1.10 4.66 -2.02
CA ALA A 68 0.22 4.08 -1.00
C ALA A 68 -0.73 3.02 -1.56
N TYR A 69 -1.16 3.13 -2.83
CA TYR A 69 -1.93 2.08 -3.50
C TYR A 69 -1.07 0.85 -3.75
N GLU A 70 0.12 1.03 -4.31
CA GLU A 70 1.07 -0.06 -4.58
C GLU A 70 1.37 -0.85 -3.29
N ALA A 71 1.57 -0.16 -2.16
CA ALA A 71 1.79 -0.81 -0.88
C ALA A 71 0.57 -1.60 -0.37
N VAL A 72 -0.65 -1.10 -0.59
CA VAL A 72 -1.89 -1.82 -0.21
C VAL A 72 -2.13 -3.04 -1.10
N GLU A 73 -1.88 -2.94 -2.41
CA GLU A 73 -1.99 -4.07 -3.35
C GLU A 73 -0.94 -5.13 -3.03
N ALA A 74 0.31 -4.72 -2.75
CA ALA A 74 1.35 -5.62 -2.29
C ALA A 74 0.96 -6.32 -0.98
N ALA A 75 0.31 -5.63 -0.04
CA ALA A 75 -0.17 -6.24 1.21
C ALA A 75 -1.24 -7.31 0.95
N GLN A 76 -2.15 -7.10 -0.01
CA GLN A 76 -3.14 -8.09 -0.42
C GLN A 76 -2.48 -9.30 -1.09
N ILE A 77 -1.49 -9.08 -1.96
CA ILE A 77 -0.71 -10.17 -2.56
C ILE A 77 -0.01 -10.98 -1.47
N LEU A 78 0.60 -10.33 -0.48
CA LEU A 78 1.24 -11.01 0.65
C LEU A 78 0.23 -11.82 1.48
N TYR A 79 -0.97 -11.28 1.73
CA TYR A 79 -2.06 -11.99 2.41
C TYR A 79 -2.41 -13.28 1.66
N LEU A 80 -2.62 -13.17 0.34
CA LEU A 80 -2.91 -14.31 -0.51
C LEU A 80 -1.76 -15.28 -0.56
N ARG A 81 -0.49 -14.85 -0.61
CA ARG A 81 0.66 -15.77 -0.57
C ARG A 81 0.73 -16.54 0.75
N GLN A 82 0.39 -15.90 1.86
CA GLN A 82 0.43 -16.54 3.18
C GLN A 82 -0.73 -17.52 3.41
N LYS A 83 -1.92 -17.22 2.89
CA LYS A 83 -3.12 -18.08 2.99
C LYS A 83 -3.24 -19.09 1.83
N GLY A 84 -2.66 -18.77 0.68
CA GLY A 84 -3.15 -19.12 -0.65
C GLY A 84 -3.10 -20.58 -1.03
N TYR A 85 -2.11 -21.36 -0.60
CA TYR A 85 -2.13 -22.78 -0.98
C TYR A 85 -3.27 -23.54 -0.28
N LYS A 86 -3.55 -23.19 0.99
CA LYS A 86 -4.64 -23.81 1.75
C LYS A 86 -5.99 -23.27 1.31
N LEU A 87 -6.11 -21.94 1.21
CA LEU A 87 -7.36 -21.29 0.83
C LEU A 87 -7.80 -21.67 -0.59
N LEU A 88 -6.90 -21.63 -1.59
CA LEU A 88 -7.24 -21.93 -2.98
C LEU A 88 -7.53 -23.42 -3.21
N SER A 89 -7.21 -24.30 -2.26
CA SER A 89 -7.59 -25.71 -2.28
C SER A 89 -8.97 -25.97 -1.67
N GLU A 90 -9.64 -24.96 -1.09
CA GLU A 90 -10.99 -25.08 -0.55
C GLU A 90 -12.07 -24.99 -1.64
N SER A 91 -13.34 -25.13 -1.25
CA SER A 91 -14.45 -24.97 -2.19
C SER A 91 -14.49 -23.55 -2.78
N PRO A 92 -14.86 -23.39 -4.07
CA PRO A 92 -14.90 -22.08 -4.73
C PRO A 92 -15.71 -21.01 -3.98
N GLN A 93 -16.78 -21.41 -3.30
CA GLN A 93 -17.63 -20.53 -2.50
C GLN A 93 -16.90 -19.97 -1.28
N ARG A 94 -16.03 -20.78 -0.67
CA ARG A 94 -15.26 -20.36 0.50
C ARG A 94 -14.13 -19.42 0.12
N VAL A 95 -13.48 -19.69 -1.01
CA VAL A 95 -12.50 -18.77 -1.61
C VAL A 95 -13.14 -17.43 -1.90
N LEU A 96 -14.31 -17.41 -2.54
CA LEU A 96 -15.02 -16.17 -2.86
C LEU A 96 -15.36 -15.37 -1.59
N LEU A 97 -15.95 -16.02 -0.59
CA LEU A 97 -16.31 -15.37 0.67
C LEU A 97 -15.08 -14.73 1.36
N GLU A 98 -13.94 -15.39 1.31
CA GLU A 98 -12.71 -14.89 1.91
C GLU A 98 -12.13 -13.69 1.14
N LEU A 99 -12.18 -13.73 -0.20
CA LEU A 99 -11.78 -12.61 -1.05
C LEU A 99 -12.70 -11.39 -0.88
N GLU A 100 -14.01 -11.62 -0.72
CA GLU A 100 -14.97 -10.54 -0.43
C GLU A 100 -14.66 -9.87 0.91
N LYS A 101 -14.40 -10.65 1.97
CA LYS A 101 -14.00 -10.12 3.28
C LYS A 101 -12.71 -9.32 3.21
N LEU A 102 -11.73 -9.78 2.43
CA LEU A 102 -10.49 -9.04 2.20
C LEU A 102 -10.76 -7.70 1.49
N GLY A 103 -11.64 -7.70 0.50
CA GLY A 103 -12.07 -6.49 -0.21
C GLY A 103 -12.73 -5.46 0.71
N GLU A 104 -13.58 -5.90 1.64
CA GLU A 104 -14.22 -5.01 2.62
C GLU A 104 -13.22 -4.40 3.61
N GLN A 105 -12.20 -5.17 4.04
CA GLN A 105 -11.14 -4.66 4.92
C GLN A 105 -10.27 -3.59 4.25
N CYS A 106 -10.10 -3.66 2.93
CA CYS A 106 -9.30 -2.72 2.14
C CYS A 106 -10.12 -1.54 1.57
N GLY A 107 -11.20 -1.11 2.22
CA GLY A 107 -12.12 -0.05 1.77
C GLY A 107 -11.48 1.27 1.30
N PHE A 108 -10.22 1.52 1.65
CA PHE A 108 -9.34 2.56 1.10
C PHE A 108 -9.31 2.58 -0.45
N VAL A 109 -9.18 1.42 -1.11
CA VAL A 109 -9.04 1.31 -2.58
C VAL A 109 -10.34 1.67 -3.30
N ARG A 110 -11.50 1.29 -2.77
CA ARG A 110 -12.81 1.61 -3.35
C ARG A 110 -13.18 3.09 -3.17
N SER A 111 -12.83 3.68 -2.02
CA SER A 111 -13.19 5.08 -1.69
C SER A 111 -12.36 6.10 -2.46
N SER A 112 -11.04 5.89 -2.57
CA SER A 112 -10.16 6.86 -3.22
C SER A 112 -10.23 6.79 -4.77
N LYS A 113 -10.54 5.63 -5.37
CA LYS A 113 -10.88 5.53 -6.81
C LYS A 113 -12.15 6.33 -7.15
N LYS A 114 -13.17 6.31 -6.27
CA LYS A 114 -14.37 7.15 -6.40
C LYS A 114 -14.03 8.65 -6.27
N GLN A 115 -13.15 9.04 -5.35
CA GLN A 115 -12.74 10.45 -5.19
C GLN A 115 -11.87 10.95 -6.35
N ALA A 116 -11.00 10.13 -6.92
CA ALA A 116 -10.20 10.46 -8.09
C ALA A 116 -11.09 10.66 -9.34
N ILE A 117 -12.07 9.78 -9.56
CA ILE A 117 -13.06 9.93 -10.64
C ILE A 117 -13.93 11.17 -10.43
N ALA A 118 -14.30 11.50 -9.18
CA ALA A 118 -15.06 12.71 -8.88
C ALA A 118 -14.28 14.00 -9.21
N LYS A 119 -12.96 14.04 -8.95
CA LYS A 119 -12.09 15.18 -9.29
C LYS A 119 -11.85 15.35 -10.79
N ILE A 120 -11.92 14.28 -11.57
CA ILE A 120 -11.80 14.35 -13.04
C ILE A 120 -13.10 14.87 -13.68
N LYS A 121 -14.26 14.55 -13.08
CA LYS A 121 -15.58 14.99 -13.58
C LYS A 121 -15.96 16.42 -13.19
N SER A 122 -15.21 17.07 -12.29
CA SER A 122 -15.46 18.44 -11.84
C SER A 122 -14.52 19.48 -12.47
N LYS A 123 -13.80 19.11 -13.54
CA LYS A 123 -13.01 19.99 -14.39
C LYS A 123 -13.58 19.92 -15.80
#